data_AF-A0A923WU22-F1
#
_entry.id   AF-A0A923WU22-F1
#
_cell.length_a   1.000
_cell.length_b   1.000
_cell.length_c   1.000
_cell.angle_alpha   90.00
_cell.angle_beta   90.00
_cell.angle_gamma   90.00
#
_symmetry.space_group_name_H-M   'P 1'
#
loop_
_entity.id
_entity.type
_entity.pdbx_description
1 polymer ?
#
loop_
_entity_poly.entity_id
_entity_poly.type
_entity_poly.pdbx_seq_one_letter_code
_entity_poly.pdbx_strand_id
1 'polypeptide(L)'
;MKKFAKAAFYRLAANSLSRRAIVLDDNNRKQICRLRFNNLDKLFLGVFSDIKAEERCPLKSLDDIYNHADQLRATVCAYLE
;
A
#
# COMPACT_ATOMS: atom_id res chain seq x y z
N MET A 1 -1.46 26.87 14.67
CA MET A 1 -2.77 26.41 14.14
C MET A 1 -2.60 24.98 13.64
N LYS A 2 -3.31 24.04 14.26
CA LYS A 2 -3.27 22.60 13.99
C LYS A 2 -3.84 22.34 12.58
N LYS A 3 -3.01 21.97 11.61
CA LYS A 3 -3.48 21.56 10.27
C LYS A 3 -3.70 20.05 10.26
N PHE A 4 -4.98 19.69 10.31
CA PHE A 4 -5.62 18.52 9.73
C PHE A 4 -4.94 17.16 9.94
N ALA A 5 -5.39 16.46 10.98
CA ALA A 5 -5.50 15.02 10.95
C ALA A 5 -6.54 14.65 9.87
N LYS A 6 -6.12 14.56 8.61
CA LYS A 6 -6.87 13.84 7.59
C LYS A 6 -6.68 12.36 7.92
N ALA A 7 -7.68 11.75 8.54
CA ALA A 7 -7.74 10.30 8.63
C ALA A 7 -7.85 9.79 7.18
N ALA A 8 -6.73 9.38 6.60
CA ALA A 8 -6.73 8.69 5.32
C ALA A 8 -7.45 7.36 5.55
N PHE A 9 -8.67 7.25 5.02
CA PHE A 9 -9.45 6.03 5.09
C PHE A 9 -8.93 5.08 4.01
N TYR A 10 -8.24 4.03 4.43
CA TYR A 10 -7.79 2.97 3.54
C TYR A 10 -8.85 1.86 3.48
N ARG A 11 -9.16 1.37 2.28
CA ARG A 11 -10.03 0.21 2.07
C ARG A 11 -9.36 -0.82 1.17
N LEU A 12 -9.81 -2.06 1.30
CA LEU A 12 -9.49 -3.13 0.36
C LEU A 12 -10.29 -2.92 -0.93
N ALA A 13 -9.62 -2.83 -2.07
CA ALA A 13 -10.27 -2.68 -3.37
C ALA A 13 -11.05 -3.96 -3.76
N ALA A 14 -12.38 -3.88 -3.81
CA ALA A 14 -13.28 -5.02 -3.94
C ALA A 14 -13.67 -5.40 -5.39
N ASN A 15 -12.82 -5.14 -6.40
CA ASN A 15 -13.08 -5.60 -7.79
C ASN A 15 -12.28 -6.88 -8.12
N SER A 16 -12.71 -7.66 -9.12
CA SER A 16 -12.23 -9.05 -9.34
C SER A 16 -10.73 -9.19 -9.66
N LEU A 17 -10.03 -8.10 -9.97
CA LEU A 17 -8.58 -8.00 -10.20
C LEU A 17 -7.79 -7.51 -8.96
N SER A 18 -8.47 -7.09 -7.90
CA SER A 18 -7.96 -6.19 -6.84
C SER A 18 -7.94 -6.74 -5.42
N ARG A 19 -8.19 -8.04 -5.23
CA ARG A 19 -8.54 -8.67 -3.93
C ARG A 19 -7.62 -8.37 -2.72
N ARG A 20 -6.45 -7.74 -2.89
CA ARG A 20 -5.47 -7.41 -1.84
C ARG A 20 -4.69 -6.10 -2.07
N ALA A 21 -5.26 -5.14 -2.81
CA ALA A 21 -4.67 -3.80 -2.91
C ALA A 21 -5.22 -2.90 -1.80
N ILE A 22 -4.33 -2.16 -1.14
CA ILE A 22 -4.69 -1.08 -0.22
C ILE A 22 -4.70 0.21 -1.04
N VAL A 23 -5.87 0.85 -1.11
CA VAL A 23 -6.10 2.07 -1.89
C VAL A 23 -6.47 3.23 -0.99
N LEU A 24 -6.06 4.44 -1.39
CA LEU A 24 -6.44 5.68 -0.74
C LEU A 24 -7.78 6.18 -1.29
N ASP A 25 -8.67 6.62 -0.40
CA ASP A 25 -9.95 7.29 -0.74
C ASP A 25 -10.82 6.50 -1.74
N ASP A 26 -10.80 5.16 -1.66
CA ASP A 26 -11.53 4.26 -2.57
C ASP A 26 -11.20 4.45 -4.06
N ASN A 27 -10.01 4.99 -4.35
CA ASN A 27 -9.58 5.28 -5.71
C ASN A 27 -8.53 4.27 -6.18
N ASN A 28 -8.91 3.43 -7.15
CA ASN A 28 -8.01 2.41 -7.72
C ASN A 28 -6.76 2.97 -8.44
N ARG A 29 -6.76 4.28 -8.75
CA ARG A 29 -5.59 5.01 -9.27
C ARG A 29 -4.65 5.51 -8.16
N LYS A 30 -5.08 5.45 -6.90
CA LYS A 30 -4.30 5.81 -5.71
C LYS A 30 -3.95 4.56 -4.90
N GLN A 31 -3.20 3.65 -5.51
CA GLN A 31 -2.74 2.43 -4.83
C GLN A 31 -1.56 2.74 -3.93
N ILE A 32 -1.65 2.34 -2.66
CA ILE A 32 -0.59 2.55 -1.68
C ILE A 32 0.35 1.35 -1.65
N CYS A 33 -0.24 0.15 -1.56
CA CYS A 33 0.50 -1.09 -1.65
C CYS A 33 -0.41 -2.25 -2.03
N ARG A 34 0.20 -3.41 -2.26
CA ARG A 34 -0.50 -4.64 -2.59
C ARG A 34 0.03 -5.79 -1.76
N LEU A 35 -0.86 -6.44 -1.03
CA LEU A 35 -0.52 -7.63 -0.26
C LEU A 35 -0.55 -8.85 -1.19
N ARG A 36 0.58 -9.56 -1.30
CA ARG A 36 0.72 -10.72 -2.18
C ARG A 36 0.85 -11.99 -1.34
N PHE A 37 -0.07 -12.17 -0.38
CA PHE A 37 -0.10 -13.32 0.53
C PHE A 37 -0.83 -14.50 -0.13
N ASN A 38 -0.25 -15.04 -1.20
CA ASN A 38 -0.80 -16.21 -1.90
C ASN A 38 -0.39 -17.53 -1.23
N ASN A 39 0.75 -17.53 -0.54
CA ASN A 39 1.30 -18.67 0.19
C ASN A 39 1.99 -18.12 1.44
N LEU A 40 1.84 -18.80 2.59
CA LEU A 40 2.51 -18.46 3.84
C LEU A 40 4.03 -18.53 3.72
N ASP A 41 4.57 -19.42 2.86
CA ASP A 41 6.01 -19.52 2.62
C ASP A 41 6.56 -18.40 1.72
N LYS A 42 5.66 -17.65 1.06
CA LYS A 42 6.01 -16.67 0.02
C LYS A 42 5.14 -15.42 0.19
N LEU A 43 5.46 -14.67 1.23
CA LEU A 43 4.87 -13.36 1.50
C LEU A 43 5.61 -12.30 0.69
N PHE A 44 4.87 -11.43 0.00
CA PHE A 44 5.42 -10.27 -0.66
C PHE A 44 4.56 -9.04 -0.40
N LEU A 45 5.21 -7.88 -0.33
CA LEU A 45 4.60 -6.57 -0.36
C LEU A 45 4.89 -5.93 -1.72
N GLY A 46 3.84 -5.58 -2.46
CA GLY A 46 3.92 -4.72 -3.62
C GLY A 46 3.93 -3.27 -3.17
N VAL A 47 5.02 -2.55 -3.40
CA VAL A 47 5.16 -1.12 -3.14
C VAL A 47 5.31 -0.37 -4.46
N PHE A 48 4.90 0.90 -4.49
CA PHE A 48 4.96 1.73 -5.68
C PHE A 48 5.94 2.87 -5.42
N SER A 49 7.07 2.84 -6.13
CA SER A 49 7.97 3.99 -6.21
C SER A 49 7.51 4.90 -7.35
N ASP A 50 8.02 6.14 -7.36
CA ASP A 50 7.68 7.27 -8.26
C ASP A 50 7.49 6.89 -9.75
N ILE A 51 8.15 5.83 -10.18
CA ILE A 51 7.94 5.16 -11.45
C ILE A 51 6.84 4.12 -11.23
N LYS A 52 5.61 4.39 -11.69
CA LYS A 52 4.33 3.62 -11.57
C LYS A 52 4.37 2.06 -11.63
N ALA A 53 5.53 1.42 -11.76
CA ALA A 53 5.76 0.00 -11.60
C ALA A 53 5.67 -0.45 -10.12
N GLU A 54 5.06 -1.62 -9.92
CA GLU A 54 5.02 -2.32 -8.63
C GLU A 54 6.38 -3.00 -8.39
N GLU A 55 7.06 -2.63 -7.31
CA GLU A 55 8.21 -3.36 -6.78
C GLU A 55 7.71 -4.42 -5.79
N ARG A 56 8.20 -5.66 -5.92
CA ARG A 56 7.83 -6.77 -5.02
C ARG A 56 8.91 -6.98 -3.98
N CYS A 57 8.65 -6.56 -2.76
CA CYS A 57 9.51 -6.78 -1.61
C CYS A 57 9.17 -8.13 -0.96
N PRO A 58 10.10 -9.09 -0.88
CA PRO A 58 9.88 -10.33 -0.14
C PRO A 58 9.79 -10.05 1.36
N LEU A 59 8.87 -10.74 2.04
CA LEU A 59 8.70 -10.68 3.49
C LEU A 59 8.96 -12.08 4.07
N LYS A 60 9.67 -12.15 5.21
CA LYS A 60 9.84 -13.37 5.99
C LYS A 60 8.69 -13.57 6.97
N SER A 61 8.11 -12.47 7.45
CA SER A 61 6.96 -12.44 8.36
C SER A 61 6.05 -11.26 8.05
N LEU A 62 4.85 -11.20 8.65
CA LEU A 62 3.97 -10.04 8.51
C LEU A 62 4.55 -8.78 9.14
N ASP A 63 5.39 -8.91 10.17
CA ASP A 63 6.01 -7.77 10.85
C ASP A 63 7.01 -7.05 9.95
N ASP A 64 7.56 -7.71 8.93
CA ASP A 64 8.48 -7.09 7.97
C ASP A 64 7.82 -5.96 7.15
N ILE A 65 6.48 -5.88 7.14
CA ILE A 65 5.75 -4.76 6.52
C ILE A 65 6.15 -3.41 7.16
N TYR A 66 6.46 -3.40 8.46
CA TYR A 66 6.86 -2.18 9.17
C TYR A 66 8.19 -1.61 8.66
N ASN A 67 9.06 -2.43 8.06
CA ASN A 67 10.29 -1.97 7.42
C ASN A 67 10.02 -1.08 6.18
N HIS A 68 8.80 -1.13 5.63
CA HIS A 68 8.38 -0.33 4.48
C HIS A 68 7.48 0.87 4.87
N ALA A 69 7.29 1.14 6.17
CA ALA A 69 6.35 2.16 6.64
C ALA A 69 6.65 3.55 6.11
N ASP A 70 7.92 3.92 5.94
CA ASP A 70 8.32 5.22 5.36
C ASP A 70 7.92 5.33 3.89
N GLN A 71 8.13 4.27 3.11
CA GLN A 71 7.76 4.22 1.70
C GLN A 71 6.23 4.30 1.54
N LEU A 72 5.48 3.55 2.34
CA LEU A 72 4.01 3.61 2.32
C LEU A 72 3.47 5.01 2.67
N ARG A 73 4.09 5.66 3.68
CA ARG A 73 3.74 7.05 4.04
C ARG A 73 4.06 8.02 2.91
N ALA A 74 5.23 7.88 2.26
CA ALA A 74 5.61 8.71 1.12
C ALA A 74 4.61 8.57 -0.04
N THR A 75 4.18 7.33 -0.35
CA THR A 75 3.15 7.09 -1.38
C THR A 75 1.83 7.78 -1.05
N VAL A 76 1.39 7.74 0.21
CA VAL A 76 0.17 8.45 0.64
C VAL A 76 0.33 9.95 0.50
N CYS A 77 1.45 10.52 0.96
CA CYS A 77 1.73 11.95 0.83
C CYS A 77 1.70 12.41 -0.62
N ALA A 78 2.30 11.65 -1.54
CA ALA A 78 2.31 11.95 -2.98
C ALA A 78 0.90 12.01 -3.61
N TYR A 79 -0.12 11.41 -2.99
CA TYR A 79 -1.52 11.50 -3.45
C TYR A 79 -2.35 12.59 -2.77
N LEU A 80 -1.82 13.21 -1.71
CA LEU A 80 -2.48 14.24 -0.92
C LEU A 80 -1.96 15.65 -1.23
N GLU A 81 -0.77 15.77 -1.80
CA GLU A 81 -0.29 16.96 -2.51
C GLU A 81 -1.11 17.22 -3.78
#